data_AF-A0AAD3E424-F1
#
_entry.id   AF-A0AAD3E424-F1
#
_cell.length_a   1.000
_cell.length_b   1.000
_cell.length_c   1.000
_cell.angle_alpha   90.00
_cell.angle_beta   90.00
_cell.angle_gamma   90.00
#
_symmetry.space_group_name_H-M   'P 1'
#
loop_
_entity.id
_entity.type
_entity.pdbx_description
1 polymer ?
#
loop_
_entity_poly.entity_id
_entity_poly.type
_entity_poly.pdbx_seq_one_letter_code
_entity_poly.pdbx_strand_id
1 'polypeptide(L)'
;MAAADPRVLRDILRPLGLHTIRAARLRRFSEEYLSKQWSCPSQLHGVGSYAADAYHIFCRGRWRQVQPADKDLRRYCEWLAATGRSLAAGWRGGTEWCEGLNMRATHVLSCCLDW
;
A
#
# COMPACT_ATOMS: atom_id res chain seq x y z
N MET A 1 4.49 15.92 -4.43
CA MET A 1 5.21 14.97 -5.33
C MET A 1 5.09 15.35 -6.81
N ALA A 2 3.91 15.71 -7.32
CA ALA A 2 3.71 16.08 -8.73
C ALA A 2 4.71 17.14 -9.26
N ALA A 3 4.95 18.22 -8.50
CA ALA A 3 5.90 19.28 -8.89
C ALA A 3 7.35 19.10 -8.38
N ALA A 4 7.73 17.91 -7.90
CA ALA A 4 9.05 17.68 -7.32
C ALA A 4 10.16 17.55 -8.38
N ASP A 5 11.38 18.05 -8.08
CA ASP A 5 12.54 17.89 -8.97
C ASP A 5 12.88 16.40 -9.16
N PRO A 6 12.89 15.88 -10.40
CA PRO A 6 13.21 14.47 -10.69
C PRO A 6 14.58 14.03 -10.21
N ARG A 7 15.57 14.94 -10.12
CA ARG A 7 16.93 14.64 -9.66
C ARG A 7 16.95 14.31 -8.17
N VAL A 8 16.28 15.15 -7.38
CA VAL A 8 16.15 14.95 -5.93
C VAL A 8 15.43 13.62 -5.64
N LEU A 9 14.34 13.33 -6.36
CA LEU A 9 13.63 12.06 -6.20
C LEU A 9 14.51 10.84 -6.52
N ARG A 10 15.30 10.92 -7.60
CA ARG A 10 16.22 9.85 -7.98
C ARG A 10 17.29 9.60 -6.93
N ASP A 11 17.81 10.65 -6.31
CA ASP A 11 18.88 10.54 -5.33
C ASP A 11 18.37 9.93 -4.02
N ILE A 12 17.17 10.33 -3.56
CA ILE A 12 16.52 9.74 -2.40
C ILE A 12 16.18 8.25 -2.64
N LEU A 13 15.74 7.91 -3.86
CA LEU A 13 15.35 6.54 -4.20
C LEU A 13 16.53 5.63 -4.59
N ARG A 14 17.74 6.19 -4.73
CA ARG A 14 18.94 5.46 -5.17
C ARG A 14 19.21 4.16 -4.38
N PRO A 15 19.16 4.13 -3.03
CA PRO A 15 19.46 2.91 -2.28
C PRO A 15 18.46 1.76 -2.51
N LEU A 16 17.23 2.06 -2.96
CA LEU A 16 16.18 1.04 -3.16
C LEU A 16 16.23 0.39 -4.56
N GLY A 17 17.15 0.82 -5.42
CA GLY A 17 17.23 0.37 -6.80
C GLY A 17 16.11 0.92 -7.70
N LEU A 18 16.26 0.76 -9.02
CA LEU A 18 15.32 1.23 -10.06
C LEU A 18 14.92 2.72 -9.93
N HIS A 19 15.76 3.52 -9.27
CA HIS A 19 15.45 4.87 -8.82
C HIS A 19 15.01 5.84 -9.94
N THR A 20 15.58 5.73 -11.14
CA THR A 20 15.15 6.50 -12.31
C THR A 20 13.71 6.19 -12.72
N ILE A 21 13.36 4.90 -12.79
CA ILE A 21 12.01 4.46 -13.15
C ILE A 21 11.02 4.77 -12.02
N ARG A 22 11.40 4.50 -10.76
CA ARG A 22 10.56 4.77 -9.59
C ARG A 22 10.26 6.27 -9.44
N ALA A 23 11.26 7.14 -9.61
CA ALA A 23 11.06 8.59 -9.57
C ALA A 23 10.11 9.09 -10.66
N ALA A 24 10.25 8.59 -11.90
CA ALA A 24 9.38 8.95 -13.01
C ALA A 24 7.93 8.47 -12.77
N ARG A 25 7.74 7.22 -12.34
CA ARG A 25 6.42 6.65 -12.02
C ARG A 25 5.75 7.40 -10.88
N LEU A 26 6.47 7.70 -9.81
CA LEU A 26 5.92 8.37 -8.62
C LEU A 26 5.45 9.79 -8.93
N ARG A 27 6.22 10.53 -9.74
CA ARG A 27 5.83 11.87 -10.18
C ARG A 27 4.57 11.84 -11.05
N ARG A 28 4.57 10.98 -12.08
CA ARG A 28 3.42 10.81 -12.99
C ARG A 28 2.17 10.32 -12.28
N PHE A 29 2.31 9.33 -11.39
CA PHE A 29 1.22 8.87 -10.52
C PHE A 29 0.62 10.04 -9.74
N SER A 30 1.46 10.88 -9.14
CA SER A 30 1.01 12.03 -8.34
C SER A 30 0.31 13.09 -9.18
N GLU A 31 0.80 13.35 -10.39
CA GLU A 31 0.15 14.25 -11.35
C GLU A 31 -1.23 13.72 -11.75
N GLU A 32 -1.32 12.45 -12.17
CA GLU A 32 -2.59 11.82 -12.54
C GLU A 32 -3.57 11.73 -11.36
N TYR A 33 -3.08 11.44 -10.15
CA TYR A 33 -3.91 11.37 -8.95
C TYR A 33 -4.68 12.68 -8.68
N LEU A 34 -4.04 13.83 -8.94
CA LEU A 34 -4.60 15.16 -8.69
C LEU A 34 -5.41 15.72 -9.86
N SER A 35 -4.99 15.43 -11.09
CA SER A 35 -5.53 16.07 -12.30
C SER A 35 -6.52 15.22 -13.08
N LYS A 36 -6.45 13.89 -12.96
CA LYS A 36 -7.33 12.96 -13.67
C LYS A 36 -8.61 12.75 -12.86
N GLN A 37 -9.76 12.70 -13.52
CA GLN A 37 -10.96 12.14 -12.90
C GLN A 37 -10.84 10.61 -12.91
N TRP A 38 -10.74 10.00 -11.74
CA TRP A 38 -10.67 8.54 -11.60
C TRP A 38 -11.67 8.06 -10.55
N SER A 39 -12.16 6.83 -10.71
CA SER A 39 -13.06 6.17 -9.77
C SER A 39 -12.47 4.88 -9.21
N CYS A 40 -11.52 4.29 -9.94
CA CYS A 40 -10.80 3.09 -9.55
C CYS A 40 -9.29 3.40 -9.56
N PRO A 41 -8.54 3.06 -8.51
CA PRO A 41 -7.11 3.36 -8.42
C PRO A 41 -6.28 2.70 -9.53
N SER A 42 -6.74 1.57 -10.10
CA SER A 42 -6.06 0.90 -11.23
C SER A 42 -6.01 1.74 -12.51
N GLN A 43 -6.81 2.81 -12.59
CA GLN A 43 -6.78 3.76 -13.70
C GLN A 43 -5.57 4.70 -13.64
N LEU A 44 -4.88 4.77 -12.50
CA LEU A 44 -3.74 5.66 -12.29
C LEU A 44 -2.43 4.98 -12.70
N HIS A 45 -1.52 5.76 -13.28
CA HIS A 45 -0.23 5.25 -13.69
C HIS A 45 0.56 4.61 -12.54
N GLY A 46 1.04 3.38 -12.75
CA GLY A 46 1.88 2.68 -11.79
C GLY A 46 1.13 1.94 -10.68
N VAL A 47 -0.21 1.96 -10.66
CA VAL A 47 -1.02 1.18 -9.73
C VAL A 47 -1.27 -0.23 -10.28
N GLY A 48 -0.69 -1.24 -9.63
CA GLY A 48 -0.97 -2.65 -9.91
C GLY A 48 -2.12 -3.23 -9.08
N SER A 49 -2.43 -4.52 -9.28
CA SER A 49 -3.49 -5.23 -8.55
C SER A 49 -3.33 -5.14 -7.03
N TYR A 50 -2.12 -5.34 -6.52
CA TYR A 50 -1.80 -5.19 -5.10
C TYR A 50 -2.28 -3.84 -4.54
N ALA A 51 -1.88 -2.75 -5.18
CA ALA A 51 -2.20 -1.40 -4.70
C ALA A 51 -3.70 -1.08 -4.84
N ALA A 52 -4.36 -1.62 -5.87
CA ALA A 52 -5.80 -1.47 -6.04
C ALA A 52 -6.59 -2.21 -4.95
N ASP A 53 -6.21 -3.46 -4.65
CA ASP A 53 -6.82 -4.25 -3.57
C ASP A 53 -6.60 -3.59 -2.21
N ALA A 54 -5.36 -3.15 -1.94
CA ALA A 54 -5.03 -2.41 -0.73
C ALA A 54 -5.90 -1.15 -0.57
N TYR A 55 -6.08 -0.35 -1.64
CA TYR A 55 -6.96 0.81 -1.59
C TYR A 55 -8.40 0.45 -1.23
N HIS A 56 -8.94 -0.64 -1.79
CA HIS A 56 -10.29 -1.08 -1.47
C HIS A 56 -10.42 -1.60 -0.03
N ILE A 57 -9.42 -2.31 0.48
CA ILE A 57 -9.36 -2.81 1.85
C ILE A 57 -9.25 -1.64 2.84
N PHE A 58 -8.24 -0.80 2.70
CA PHE A 58 -7.86 0.20 3.70
C PHE A 58 -8.60 1.53 3.54
N CYS A 59 -8.68 2.06 2.32
CA CYS A 59 -9.26 3.40 2.10
C CYS A 59 -10.78 3.35 1.93
N ARG A 60 -11.33 2.26 1.37
CA ARG A 60 -12.78 2.10 1.16
C ARG A 60 -13.47 1.19 2.18
N GLY A 61 -12.71 0.50 3.03
CA GLY A 61 -13.25 -0.42 4.04
C GLY A 61 -13.95 -1.65 3.46
N ARG A 62 -13.76 -1.95 2.18
CA ARG A 62 -14.46 -3.03 1.44
C ARG A 62 -13.73 -4.37 1.55
N TRP A 63 -13.06 -4.63 2.65
CA TRP A 63 -12.22 -5.82 2.85
C TRP A 63 -12.96 -7.14 2.66
N ARG A 64 -14.28 -7.20 2.93
CA ARG A 64 -15.12 -8.39 2.69
C ARG A 64 -15.46 -8.67 1.23
N GLN A 65 -15.31 -7.65 0.36
CA GLN A 65 -15.67 -7.72 -1.05
C GLN A 65 -14.45 -7.93 -1.96
N VAL A 66 -13.24 -7.81 -1.39
CA VAL A 66 -11.98 -7.92 -2.12
C VAL A 66 -11.39 -9.30 -1.87
N GLN A 67 -10.92 -9.95 -2.94
CA GLN A 67 -10.17 -11.21 -2.87
C GLN A 67 -8.76 -10.96 -3.40
N PRO A 68 -7.84 -10.47 -2.54
CA PRO A 68 -6.51 -10.10 -3.00
C PRO A 68 -5.73 -11.35 -3.41
N ALA A 69 -4.95 -11.27 -4.49
CA ALA A 69 -4.01 -12.34 -4.85
C ALA A 69 -2.77 -12.35 -3.94
N ASP A 70 -2.42 -11.17 -3.43
CA ASP A 70 -1.27 -10.97 -2.56
C ASP A 70 -1.40 -11.73 -1.22
N LYS A 71 -0.31 -12.39 -0.82
CA LYS A 71 -0.30 -13.26 0.37
C LYS A 71 -0.52 -12.47 1.67
N ASP A 72 -0.01 -11.24 1.75
CA ASP A 72 -0.03 -10.46 2.98
C ASP A 72 -1.38 -9.75 3.13
N LEU A 73 -1.94 -9.25 2.03
CA LEU A 73 -3.33 -8.78 2.00
C LEU A 73 -4.35 -9.88 2.31
N ARG A 74 -4.12 -11.13 1.86
CA ARG A 74 -4.98 -12.27 2.24
C ARG A 74 -4.91 -12.57 3.72
N ARG A 75 -3.70 -12.70 4.26
CA ARG A 75 -3.49 -12.89 5.71
C ARG A 75 -4.15 -11.76 6.51
N TYR A 76 -4.15 -10.55 5.96
CA TYR A 76 -4.87 -9.42 6.53
C TYR A 76 -6.40 -9.59 6.50
N CYS A 77 -7.00 -9.95 5.37
CA CYS A 77 -8.44 -10.20 5.36
C CYS A 77 -8.86 -11.36 6.31
N GLU A 78 -8.04 -12.40 6.42
CA GLU A 78 -8.27 -13.55 7.30
C GLU A 78 -8.26 -13.18 8.79
N TRP A 79 -7.28 -12.40 9.25
CA TRP A 79 -7.25 -11.94 10.64
C TRP A 79 -8.39 -10.98 10.97
N LEU A 80 -8.82 -10.14 10.03
CA LEU A 80 -10.01 -9.29 10.24
C LEU A 80 -11.27 -10.13 10.43
N ALA A 81 -11.41 -11.19 9.64
CA ALA A 81 -12.51 -12.13 9.77
C ALA A 81 -12.48 -12.85 11.13
N ALA A 82 -11.30 -13.29 11.57
CA ALA A 82 -11.13 -14.00 12.85
C ALA A 82 -11.37 -13.12 14.08
N THR A 83 -10.96 -11.85 14.04
CA THR A 83 -11.09 -10.92 15.17
C THR A 83 -12.42 -10.20 15.22
N GLY A 84 -13.27 -10.33 14.19
CA GLY A 84 -14.54 -9.60 14.08
C GLY A 84 -14.36 -8.08 14.02
N ARG A 85 -13.14 -7.58 13.85
CA ARG A 85 -12.84 -6.15 13.78
C ARG A 85 -13.42 -5.58 12.49
N SER A 86 -14.17 -4.48 12.59
CA SER A 86 -14.59 -3.70 11.43
C SER A 86 -13.59 -2.58 11.20
N LEU A 87 -13.15 -2.39 9.96
CA LEU A 87 -12.50 -1.16 9.52
C LEU A 87 -13.56 -0.06 9.36
N ALA A 88 -14.25 0.28 10.45
CA ALA A 88 -15.14 1.43 10.49
C ALA A 88 -14.26 2.69 10.43
N ALA A 89 -14.28 3.35 9.26
CA ALA A 89 -13.79 4.70 8.98
C ALA A 89 -12.82 5.29 10.02
N GLY A 90 -11.58 4.81 10.01
CA GLY A 90 -10.53 5.30 10.91
C GLY A 90 -9.46 4.26 11.13
N TRP A 91 -8.49 4.20 10.22
CA TRP A 91 -7.25 3.47 10.46
C TRP A 91 -6.53 4.12 11.65
N ARG A 92 -6.79 3.65 12.87
CA ARG A 92 -5.99 4.00 14.04
C ARG A 92 -4.71 3.20 13.93
N GLY A 93 -3.67 3.83 13.35
CA GLY A 93 -2.37 3.22 13.15
C GLY A 93 -1.90 2.49 14.41
N GLY A 94 -1.57 1.22 14.24
CA GLY A 94 -1.16 0.37 15.35
C GLY A 94 -0.57 -0.93 14.83
N THR A 95 0.61 -1.26 15.32
CA THR A 95 1.32 -2.54 15.14
C THR A 95 0.57 -3.76 15.72
N GLU A 96 -0.66 -3.58 16.20
CA GLU A 96 -1.54 -4.61 16.81
C GLU A 96 -1.73 -5.85 15.91
N TRP A 97 -1.59 -5.67 14.60
CA TRP A 97 -1.55 -6.75 13.61
C TRP A 97 -0.50 -7.83 13.89
N CYS A 98 0.68 -7.42 14.37
CA CYS A 98 1.79 -8.33 14.63
C CYS A 98 1.55 -9.17 15.89
N GLU A 99 0.89 -8.59 16.91
CA GLU A 99 0.62 -9.26 18.19
C GLU A 99 -0.44 -10.34 18.06
N GLY A 100 -1.50 -10.10 17.28
CA GLY A 100 -2.61 -11.05 17.10
C GLY A 100 -2.29 -12.29 16.25
N LEU A 101 -1.16 -12.32 15.54
CA LEU A 101 -0.77 -13.41 14.65
C LEU A 101 0.35 -14.32 15.20
N ASN A 102 0.80 -14.10 16.45
CA ASN A 102 1.90 -14.84 17.09
C ASN A 102 3.16 -14.95 16.18
N MET A 103 3.42 -13.91 15.39
CA MET A 103 4.68 -13.81 14.65
C MET A 103 5.75 -13.39 15.64
N ARG A 104 6.79 -14.22 15.83
CA ARG A 104 7.95 -13.85 16.65
C ARG A 104 8.50 -12.50 16.16
N ALA A 105 8.76 -11.59 17.09
CA ALA A 105 9.21 -10.21 16.82
C ALA A 105 10.39 -10.09 15.85
N THR A 106 11.16 -11.17 15.65
CA THR A 106 12.26 -11.25 14.68
C THR A 106 11.83 -11.22 13.21
N HIS A 107 10.58 -11.55 12.87
CA HIS A 107 10.07 -11.44 11.49
C HIS A 107 9.48 -10.06 11.14
N VAL A 108 9.17 -9.24 12.15
CA VAL A 108 8.58 -7.91 11.94
C VAL A 108 9.57 -6.95 11.31
N LEU A 109 10.85 -7.06 11.66
CA LEU A 109 11.92 -6.27 11.02
C LEU A 109 12.19 -6.70 9.57
N SER A 110 11.95 -7.96 9.20
CA SER A 110 12.09 -8.39 7.80
C SER A 110 11.00 -7.77 6.92
N CYS A 111 9.73 -7.83 7.33
CA CYS A 111 8.63 -7.27 6.54
C CYS A 111 8.63 -5.74 6.47
N CYS A 112 9.22 -5.03 7.43
CA CYS A 112 9.36 -3.57 7.38
C CYS A 112 10.61 -3.10 6.61
N LEU A 113 11.62 -3.95 6.42
CA LEU A 113 12.85 -3.62 5.68
C LEU A 113 12.80 -4.06 4.20
N ASP A 114 11.79 -4.83 3.79
CA ASP A 114 11.56 -5.24 2.40
C ASP A 114 10.50 -4.36 1.68
N TRP A 115 10.57 -3.03 1.85
CA TRP A 115 9.85 -2.02 1.05
C TRP A 115 10.74 -1.40 -0.05
#